data_AF-A0A1E4FX64-F1
#
_entry.id   AF-A0A1E4FX64-F1
#
_cell.length_a   1.000
_cell.length_b   1.000
_cell.length_c   1.000
_cell.angle_alpha   90.00
_cell.angle_beta   90.00
_cell.angle_gamma   90.00
#
_symmetry.space_group_name_H-M   'P 1'
#
loop_
_entity.id
_entity.type
_entity.pdbx_description
1 polymer ?
#
loop_
_entity_poly.entity_id
_entity_poly.type
_entity_poly.pdbx_seq_one_letter_code
_entity_poly.pdbx_strand_id
1 'polypeptide(L)' 'MTEGAVLFEFVQIGQQMRVAAIDEATGVEVVVIAPLNAARGHMERLALAKLRRKLQAGAPPPPPVGGKFA' A
#
# COMPACT_ATOMS: atom_id res chain seq x y z
N MET A 1 -19.78 9.19 -7.66
CA MET A 1 -18.62 8.98 -6.78
C MET A 1 -17.87 7.80 -7.36
N THR A 2 -16.78 8.03 -8.07
CA THR A 2 -15.96 6.95 -8.63
C THR A 2 -15.31 6.22 -7.48
N GLU A 3 -15.70 4.96 -7.28
CA GLU A 3 -15.05 4.04 -6.35
C GLU A 3 -13.58 3.96 -6.81
N GLY A 4 -12.67 4.63 -6.08
CA GLY A 4 -11.31 4.88 -6.55
C GLY A 4 -10.64 3.57 -6.94
N ALA A 5 -10.40 3.36 -8.24
CA ALA A 5 -9.73 2.17 -8.70
C ALA A 5 -8.27 2.24 -8.25
N VAL A 6 -7.73 1.09 -7.84
CA VAL A 6 -6.29 0.98 -7.57
C VAL A 6 -5.62 0.38 -8.77
N LEU A 7 -4.70 1.13 -9.37
CA LEU A 7 -3.89 0.68 -10.50
C LEU A 7 -2.63 0.00 -9.96
N PHE A 8 -2.27 -1.13 -10.55
CA PHE A 8 -1.06 -1.87 -10.19
C PHE A 8 -0.10 -1.97 -11.36
N GLU A 9 1.17 -1.62 -11.13
CA GLU A 9 2.28 -1.84 -12.05
C GLU A 9 3.19 -2.93 -11.51
N PHE A 10 3.62 -3.85 -12.36
CA PHE A 10 4.56 -4.92 -12.02
C PHE A 10 5.80 -4.80 -12.91
N VAL A 11 6.96 -4.60 -12.29
CA VAL A 11 8.25 -4.50 -12.98
C VAL A 11 9.22 -5.48 -12.36
N GLN A 12 9.68 -6.45 -13.16
CA GLN A 12 10.74 -7.36 -12.72
C GLN A 12 12.08 -6.62 -12.69
N ILE A 13 12.80 -6.75 -11.57
CA ILE A 13 14.15 -6.22 -11.38
C ILE A 13 15.01 -7.38 -10.87
N GLY A 14 15.74 -8.02 -11.79
CA GLY A 14 16.50 -9.24 -11.49
C GLY A 14 15.60 -10.35 -10.93
N GLN A 15 15.91 -10.81 -9.71
CA GLN A 15 15.16 -11.85 -8.99
C GLN A 15 14.04 -11.30 -8.10
N GLN A 16 13.70 -10.02 -8.24
CA GLN A 16 12.65 -9.35 -7.48
C GLN A 16 11.56 -8.82 -8.41
N MET A 17 10.37 -8.65 -7.86
CA MET A 17 9.25 -7.97 -8.48
C MET A 17 9.00 -6.66 -7.73
N ARG A 18 9.13 -5.54 -8.42
CA ARG A 18 8.67 -4.23 -7.96
C ARG A 18 7.19 -4.10 -8.31
N VAL A 19 6.38 -3.77 -7.33
CA VAL A 19 4.94 -3.57 -7.50
C VAL A 19 4.59 -2.17 -7.05
N ALA A 20 4.10 -1.34 -7.97
CA ALA A 20 3.52 -0.04 -7.64
C ALA A 20 1.99 -0.20 -7.49
N ALA A 21 1.42 0.41 -6.46
CA ALA A 21 -0.02 0.54 -6.30
C ALA A 21 -0.38 2.02 -6.19
N ILE A 22 -1.27 2.48 -7.07
CA ILE A 22 -1.64 3.89 -7.22
C ILE A 22 -3.15 4.02 -7.01
N ASP A 23 -3.54 4.88 -6.08
CA ASP A 23 -4.93 5.28 -5.93
C ASP A 23 -5.30 6.29 -7.03
N GLU A 24 -6.25 5.97 -7.90
CA GLU A 24 -6.64 6.82 -9.04
C GLU A 24 -7.17 8.19 -8.59
N ALA A 25 -7.89 8.24 -7.47
CA ALA A 25 -8.56 9.46 -7.02
C ALA A 25 -7.60 10.49 -6.40
N THR A 26 -6.62 10.02 -5.63
CA THR A 26 -5.67 10.88 -4.90
C THR A 26 -4.30 10.97 -5.57
N GLY A 27 -3.99 10.08 -6.51
CA GLY A 27 -2.66 9.94 -7.11
C GLY A 27 -1.60 9.40 -6.15
N VAL A 28 -1.98 8.95 -4.95
CA VAL A 28 -1.03 8.43 -3.97
C VAL A 28 -0.49 7.09 -4.43
N GLU A 29 0.83 7.03 -4.60
CA GLU A 29 1.56 5.82 -4.96
C GLU A 29 2.28 5.21 -3.74
N VAL A 30 2.30 3.87 -3.68
CA VAL A 30 3.23 3.09 -2.87
C VAL A 30 3.94 2.07 -3.73
N VAL A 31 5.20 1.79 -3.38
CA VAL A 31 6.00 0.75 -4.03
C VAL A 31 6.34 -0.34 -3.02
N VAL A 32 6.22 -1.59 -3.46
CA VAL A 32 6.66 -2.77 -2.72
C VAL A 32 7.62 -3.59 -3.55
N ILE A 33 8.55 -4.24 -2.86
CA ILE A 33 9.46 -5.21 -3.44
C ILE A 33 9.08 -6.58 -2.89
N ALA A 34 8.88 -7.54 -3.79
CA ALA A 34 8.54 -8.92 -3.47
C ALA A 34 9.48 -9.87 -4.23
N PRO A 35 9.59 -11.14 -3.81
CA PRO A 35 10.27 -12.17 -4.60
C PRO A 35 9.58 -12.34 -5.97
N LEU A 36 10.36 -12.61 -7.02
CA LEU A 36 9.82 -12.83 -8.37
C LEU A 36 8.80 -13.99 -8.44
N ASN A 37 8.98 -15.01 -7.60
CA ASN A 37 8.13 -16.19 -7.54
C ASN A 37 6.93 -16.06 -6.59
N ALA A 38 6.71 -14.88 -5.98
CA ALA A 38 5.54 -14.65 -5.15
C ALA A 38 4.26 -14.66 -6.00
N ALA A 39 3.17 -15.18 -5.46
CA ALA A 39 1.88 -15.18 -6.15
C ALA A 39 1.39 -13.74 -6.40
N ARG A 40 0.92 -13.44 -7.62
CA ARG A 40 0.43 -12.10 -8.02
C ARG A 40 -0.58 -11.51 -7.04
N GLY A 41 -1.61 -12.28 -6.67
CA GLY A 41 -2.62 -11.83 -5.70
C GLY A 41 -2.09 -11.63 -4.28
N HIS A 42 -0.95 -12.23 -3.90
CA HIS A 42 -0.29 -11.89 -2.63
C HIS A 42 0.40 -10.53 -2.71
N MET A 43 1.10 -10.24 -3.82
CA MET A 43 1.76 -8.95 -4.04
C MET A 43 0.74 -7.80 -4.11
N GLU A 44 -0.38 -7.98 -4.81
CA GLU A 44 -1.47 -6.99 -4.87
C GLU A 44 -2.03 -6.69 -3.48
N ARG A 45 -2.33 -7.72 -2.68
CA ARG A 45 -2.82 -7.54 -1.29
C ARG A 45 -1.83 -6.78 -0.43
N LEU A 46 -0.54 -7.10 -0.53
CA LEU A 46 0.52 -6.41 0.20
C LEU A 46 0.62 -4.93 -0.21
N ALA A 47 0.62 -4.65 -1.51
CA ALA A 47 0.69 -3.31 -2.04
C ALA A 47 -0.55 -2.47 -1.66
N LEU A 48 -1.75 -3.05 -1.79
CA LEU A 48 -3.02 -2.44 -1.39
C LEU A 48 -3.06 -2.13 0.10
N ALA A 49 -2.58 -3.04 0.96
CA ALA A 49 -2.53 -2.81 2.40
C ALA A 49 -1.62 -1.63 2.75
N LYS A 50 -0.45 -1.50 2.08
CA LYS A 50 0.44 -0.35 2.27
C LYS A 50 -0.18 0.95 1.76
N LEU A 51 -0.87 0.91 0.62
CA LEU A 51 -1.56 2.07 0.04
C LEU A 51 -2.63 2.58 1.00
N ARG A 52 -3.51 1.69 1.48
CA ARG A 52 -4.55 2.02 2.46
C ARG A 52 -3.97 2.62 3.73
N ARG A 53 -2.87 2.06 4.25
CA ARG A 53 -2.19 2.62 5.43
C ARG A 53 -1.64 4.02 5.18
N LYS A 54 -1.07 4.29 4.00
CA LYS A 54 -0.54 5.61 3.63
C LYS A 54 -1.67 6.64 3.50
N LEU A 55 -2.79 6.26 2.88
CA LEU A 55 -3.99 7.10 2.79
C LEU A 55 -4.57 7.45 4.18
N GLN A 56 -4.57 6.48 5.11
CA GLN A 56 -5.01 6.69 6.48
C GLN A 56 -4.04 7.56 7.30
N ALA A 57 -2.73 7.47 7.06
CA ALA A 57 -1.72 8.25 7.78
C ALA A 57 -1.73 9.75 7.43
N GLY A 58 -2.42 10.15 6.36
CA GLY A 58 -2.74 11.56 6.08
C GLY A 58 -3.85 12.12 6.98
N ALA A 59 -4.57 11.27 7.73
CA ALA A 59 -5.48 11.71 8.77
C ALA A 59 -4.67 12.05 10.04
N PRO A 60 -5.01 13.13 10.76
CA PRO A 60 -4.31 13.49 12.01
C PRO A 60 -4.31 12.29 12.96
N PRO A 61 -3.17 12.01 13.65
CA PRO A 61 -3.09 10.87 14.55
C PRO A 61 -4.21 10.98 15.60
N PRO A 62 -4.91 9.88 15.93
CA PRO A 62 -5.84 9.90 17.05
C PRO A 62 -5.08 10.34 18.31
N PRO A 63 -5.69 11.17 19.18
CA PRO A 63 -5.03 11.66 20.38
C PRO A 63 -4.47 10.47 21.17
N PRO A 64 -3.27 10.60 21.75
CA PRO A 64 -2.68 9.51 22.52
C PRO A 64 -3.64 9.11 23.64
N VAL A 65 -4.18 7.90 23.55
CA VAL A 65 -4.91 7.28 24.65
C VAL A 65 -3.91 7.11 25.77
N GLY A 66 -4.00 7.98 26.78
CA GLY A 66 -3.07 8.03 27.91
C GLY A 66 -2.92 6.67 28.55
N GLY A 67 -1.71 6.11 28.47
CA GLY A 67 -1.37 4.86 29.12
C GLY A 67 -1.43 5.02 30.63
N LYS A 68 -2.33 4.28 31.28
CA LYS A 68 -2.31 4.08 32.72
C LYS A 68 -1.35 2.91 33.00
N PHE A 69 -0.07 3.24 33.19
CA PHE A 69 0.84 2.36 33.92
C PHE A 69 0.77 2.81 35.38
N ALA A 70 -0.10 2.15 36.14
CA ALA A 70 -0.23 2.27 37.59
C ALA A 70 -0.40 0.87 38.18
#